data_AF-A0A2V7Y1Z3-F1
#
_entry.id   AF-A0A2V7Y1Z3-F1
#
_cell.length_a   1.000
_cell.length_b   1.000
_cell.length_c   1.000
_cell.angle_alpha   90.00
_cell.angle_beta   90.00
_cell.angle_gamma   90.00
#
_symmetry.space_group_name_H-M   'P 1'
#
loop_
_entity.id
_entity.type
_entity.pdbx_description
1 polymer ?
#
loop_
_entity_poly.entity_id
_entity_poly.type
_entity_poly.pdbx_seq_one_letter_code
_entity_poly.pdbx_strand_id
1 'polypeptide(L)'
;AYVLYIDGEAPQTLAEKVEARLRQNFHYDYARFLGQLQSLRIAQVPRAGEIYQQFCVRNGQKAGDVKPLALDRRAGSQIFPASTSLMNLTMARK
;
A
#
# COMPACT_ATOMS: atom_id res chain seq x y z
N ALA A 1 -0.19 3.22 9.83
CA ALA A 1 -1.10 3.43 8.68
C ALA A 1 -0.70 2.46 7.57
N TYR A 2 -1.66 1.94 6.81
CA TYR A 2 -1.37 1.09 5.64
C TYR A 2 -1.30 1.94 4.37
N VAL A 3 -0.40 1.58 3.47
CA VAL A 3 -0.23 2.23 2.16
C VAL A 3 -0.23 1.13 1.10
N LEU A 4 -1.12 1.26 0.12
CA LEU A 4 -1.15 0.43 -1.07
C LEU A 4 -0.34 1.12 -2.18
N TYR A 5 0.75 0.48 -2.61
CA TYR A 5 1.54 0.92 -3.75
C TYR A 5 1.02 0.24 -5.01
N ILE A 6 0.69 1.01 -6.03
CA ILE A 6 0.21 0.49 -7.31
C ILE A 6 1.10 0.93 -8.44
N ASP A 7 1.26 0.04 -9.41
CA ASP A 7 1.80 0.36 -10.72
C ASP A 7 0.66 0.69 -11.68
N GLY A 8 0.77 1.81 -12.40
CA GLY A 8 -0.25 2.29 -13.33
C GLY A 8 -1.38 3.12 -12.69
N GLU A 9 -2.42 3.35 -13.49
CA GLU A 9 -3.56 4.18 -13.10
C GLU A 9 -4.50 3.44 -12.15
N ALA A 10 -4.87 4.12 -11.06
CA ALA A 10 -5.84 3.61 -10.09
C ALA A 10 -7.21 4.24 -10.38
N PRO A 11 -8.30 3.46 -10.41
CA PRO A 11 -9.64 4.02 -10.28
C PRO A 11 -9.72 4.84 -8.99
N GLN A 12 -10.38 6.01 -9.03
CA GLN A 12 -10.59 6.85 -7.83
C GLN A 12 -11.27 6.07 -6.69
N THR A 13 -12.10 5.09 -7.03
CA THR A 13 -12.82 4.22 -6.08
C THR A 13 -12.00 3.05 -5.53
N LEU A 14 -10.76 2.84 -5.98
CA LEU A 14 -9.93 1.71 -5.56
C LEU A 14 -9.69 1.74 -4.05
N ALA A 15 -9.37 2.91 -3.51
CA ALA A 15 -9.06 3.07 -2.10
C ALA A 15 -10.28 2.73 -1.23
N GLU A 16 -11.46 3.21 -1.60
CA GLU A 16 -12.72 2.93 -0.89
C GLU A 16 -13.09 1.46 -0.95
N LYS A 17 -12.94 0.82 -2.12
CA LYS A 17 -13.20 -0.60 -2.31
C LYS A 17 -12.28 -1.46 -1.45
N VAL A 18 -10.99 -1.14 -1.39
CA VAL A 18 -10.03 -1.89 -0.57
C VAL A 18 -10.29 -1.65 0.92
N GLU A 19 -10.52 -0.41 1.36
CA GLU A 19 -10.88 -0.10 2.75
C GLU A 19 -12.15 -0.86 3.17
N ALA A 20 -13.18 -0.89 2.33
CA ALA A 20 -14.42 -1.62 2.60
C ALA A 20 -14.18 -3.14 2.78
N ARG A 21 -13.25 -3.74 2.02
CA ARG A 21 -12.87 -5.14 2.18
C ARG A 21 -12.00 -5.38 3.41
N LEU A 22 -11.06 -4.48 3.71
CA LEU A 22 -10.23 -4.58 4.92
C LEU A 22 -11.09 -4.50 6.19
N ARG A 23 -12.13 -3.65 6.19
CA ARG A 23 -13.08 -3.53 7.31
C ARG A 23 -13.98 -4.75 7.52
N GLN A 24 -14.00 -5.71 6.61
CA GLN A 24 -14.64 -7.01 6.88
C GLN A 24 -13.84 -7.85 7.88
N ASN A 25 -12.55 -7.55 8.07
CA ASN A 25 -11.75 -8.15 9.13
C ASN A 25 -12.01 -7.41 10.46
N PHE A 26 -12.51 -8.15 11.45
CA PHE A 26 -12.86 -7.60 12.77
C PHE A 26 -11.72 -6.82 13.43
N HIS A 27 -10.49 -7.34 13.39
CA HIS A 27 -9.35 -6.70 14.05
C HIS A 27 -8.94 -5.40 13.34
N TYR A 28 -8.99 -5.38 12.01
CA TYR A 28 -8.72 -4.17 11.24
C TYR A 28 -9.78 -3.09 11.54
N ASP A 29 -11.06 -3.44 11.46
CA ASP A 29 -12.15 -2.49 11.69
C ASP A 29 -12.15 -1.95 13.12
N TYR A 30 -11.93 -2.82 14.10
CA TYR A 30 -11.85 -2.41 15.50
C TYR A 30 -10.67 -1.45 15.76
N ALA A 31 -9.49 -1.72 15.19
CA ALA A 31 -8.35 -0.82 15.32
C ALA A 31 -8.56 0.53 14.57
N ARG A 32 -9.33 0.54 13.47
CA ARG A 32 -9.77 1.78 12.80
C ARG A 32 -10.76 2.56 13.65
N PHE A 33 -11.72 1.88 14.26
CA PHE A 33 -12.71 2.47 15.17
C PHE A 33 -12.04 3.13 16.39
N LEU A 34 -11.06 2.46 17.00
CA LEU A 34 -10.27 3.00 18.11
C LEU A 34 -9.32 4.14 17.72
N GLY A 35 -9.19 4.48 16.43
CA GLY A 35 -8.26 5.50 15.93
C GLY A 35 -6.78 5.08 15.96
N GLN A 36 -6.49 3.81 16.27
CA GLN A 36 -5.13 3.25 16.27
C GLN A 36 -4.57 3.11 14.85
N LEU A 37 -5.45 2.93 13.86
CA LEU A 37 -5.12 2.92 12.45
C LEU A 37 -5.72 4.13 11.73
N GLN A 38 -4.93 4.74 10.84
CA GLN A 38 -5.42 5.73 9.88
C GLN A 38 -6.04 5.04 8.64
N SER A 39 -6.80 5.81 7.85
CA SER A 39 -7.35 5.35 6.57
C SER A 39 -6.26 4.85 5.64
N LEU A 40 -6.59 3.84 4.83
CA LEU A 40 -5.74 3.38 3.75
C LEU A 40 -5.33 4.55 2.85
N ARG A 41 -4.05 4.59 2.50
CA ARG A 41 -3.49 5.53 1.53
C ARG A 41 -3.13 4.78 0.26
N ILE A 42 -3.25 5.44 -0.88
CA ILE A 42 -2.77 4.92 -2.17
C ILE A 42 -1.58 5.74 -2.64
N ALA A 43 -0.54 5.03 -3.07
CA ALA A 43 0.65 5.55 -3.68
C ALA A 43 0.73 5.03 -5.12
N GLN A 44 0.67 5.91 -6.11
CA GLN A 44 0.94 5.54 -7.50
C GLN A 44 2.44 5.63 -7.75
N VAL A 45 3.05 4.49 -8.08
CA VAL A 45 4.48 4.37 -8.37
C VAL A 45 4.65 3.70 -9.72
N PRO A 46 5.04 4.46 -10.77
CA PRO A 46 5.35 3.85 -12.05
C PRO A 46 6.48 2.83 -11.91
N ARG A 47 6.32 1.66 -12.51
CA ARG A 47 7.28 0.55 -12.45
C ARG A 47 7.49 0.03 -11.01
N ALA A 48 6.48 0.11 -10.15
CA ALA A 48 6.55 -0.36 -8.77
C ALA A 48 7.06 -1.81 -8.68
N GLY A 49 6.61 -2.68 -9.59
CA GLY A 49 7.04 -4.07 -9.63
C GLY A 49 8.55 -4.23 -9.86
N GLU A 50 9.09 -3.51 -10.85
CA GLU A 50 10.52 -3.52 -11.15
C GLU A 50 11.36 -2.96 -10.01
N ILE A 51 10.92 -1.84 -9.41
CA ILE A 51 11.60 -1.20 -8.28
C ILE A 51 11.65 -2.13 -7.07
N TYR A 52 10.52 -2.77 -6.74
CA TYR A 52 10.45 -3.75 -5.66
C TYR A 52 11.37 -4.94 -5.92
N GLN A 53 11.40 -5.45 -7.16
CA GLN A 53 12.28 -6.56 -7.53
C GLN A 53 13.76 -6.20 -7.41
N GLN A 54 14.16 -5.04 -7.95
CA GLN A 54 15.53 -4.56 -7.82
C GLN A 54 15.92 -4.33 -6.36
N PHE A 55 15.00 -3.82 -5.53
CA PHE A 55 15.21 -3.71 -4.09
C PHE A 55 15.46 -5.08 -3.45
N CYS A 56 14.62 -6.08 -3.70
CA CYS A 56 14.80 -7.42 -3.15
C CYS A 56 16.12 -8.08 -3.62
N VAL A 57 16.46 -7.96 -4.90
CA VAL A 57 17.70 -8.51 -5.46
C VAL A 57 18.93 -7.86 -4.82
N ARG A 58 18.95 -6.53 -4.67
CA ARG A 58 20.03 -5.82 -3.98
C ARG A 58 20.17 -6.24 -2.50
N ASN A 59 19.09 -6.70 -1.88
CA ASN A 59 19.07 -7.23 -0.52
C ASN A 59 19.32 -8.75 -0.44
N GLY A 60 19.81 -9.37 -1.53
CA GLY A 60 20.29 -10.76 -1.52
C GLY A 60 19.27 -11.81 -1.96
N GLN A 61 18.07 -11.43 -2.40
CA GLN A 61 17.09 -12.37 -2.96
C GLN A 61 17.45 -12.72 -4.42
N LYS A 62 17.32 -13.98 -4.82
CA LYS A 62 17.46 -14.36 -6.23
C LYS A 62 16.30 -13.78 -7.04
N ALA A 63 16.57 -13.28 -8.24
CA ALA A 63 15.57 -12.61 -9.08
C ALA A 63 14.32 -13.47 -9.34
N GLY A 64 14.50 -14.78 -9.62
CA GLY A 64 13.39 -15.72 -9.85
C GLY A 64 12.57 -16.05 -8.60
N ASP A 65 13.09 -15.74 -7.40
CA ASP A 65 12.42 -16.01 -6.13
C ASP A 65 11.69 -14.77 -5.59
N VAL A 66 11.83 -13.61 -6.24
CA VAL A 66 11.15 -12.38 -5.82
C VAL A 66 9.65 -12.53 -6.07
N LYS A 67 8.87 -12.39 -5.00
CA LYS A 67 7.41 -12.28 -5.05
C LYS A 67 6.95 -11.08 -4.22
N PRO A 68 6.03 -10.25 -4.74
CA PRO A 68 5.39 -9.21 -3.93
C PRO A 68 4.66 -9.84 -2.75
N LEU A 69 4.91 -9.31 -1.55
CA LEU A 69 4.18 -9.71 -0.35
C LEU A 69 2.82 -9.00 -0.32
N ALA A 70 1.79 -9.69 0.16
CA ALA A 70 0.48 -9.06 0.38
C ALA A 70 0.55 -7.95 1.43
N LEU A 71 1.40 -8.10 2.44
CA LEU A 71 1.72 -7.09 3.44
C LEU A 71 3.22 -7.09 3.72
N ASP A 72 3.82 -5.91 3.62
CA ASP A 72 5.23 -5.71 3.93
C ASP A 72 5.35 -4.86 5.22
N ARG A 73 6.27 -5.26 6.09
CA ARG A 73 6.56 -4.54 7.35
C ARG A 73 7.58 -3.43 7.15
N ARG A 74 8.33 -3.45 6.05
CA ARG A 74 9.29 -2.40 5.70
C ARG A 74 8.53 -1.13 5.37
N ALA A 75 9.12 0.01 5.72
CA ALA A 75 8.56 1.28 5.29
C ALA A 75 8.66 1.37 3.76
N GLY A 76 7.57 1.72 3.08
CA GLY A 76 7.61 1.80 1.61
C GLY A 76 8.61 2.83 1.08
N SER A 77 9.00 3.83 1.88
CA SER A 77 10.10 4.77 1.55
C SER A 77 11.48 4.10 1.46
N GLN A 78 11.66 2.91 2.02
CA GLN A 78 12.89 2.11 1.85
C GLN A 78 12.95 1.44 0.48
N ILE A 79 11.79 1.25 -0.16
CA ILE A 79 11.62 0.46 -1.38
C ILE A 79 11.39 1.40 -2.58
N PHE A 80 10.47 2.36 -2.42
CA PHE A 80 9.99 3.25 -3.46
C PHE A 80 10.51 4.68 -3.27
N PRO A 81 10.86 5.38 -4.36
CA PRO A 81 11.39 6.74 -4.30
C PRO A 81 10.36 7.75 -3.78
N ALA A 82 10.85 8.85 -3.18
CA ALA A 82 10.03 9.88 -2.56
C ALA A 82 9.13 10.67 -3.54
N SER A 83 9.36 10.60 -4.85
CA SER A 83 8.55 11.24 -5.90
C SER A 83 7.18 10.58 -6.13
N THR A 84 6.73 9.79 -5.17
CA THR A 84 5.46 9.04 -5.22
C THR A 84 4.30 9.97 -4.89
N SER A 85 3.30 10.05 -5.78
CA SER A 85 2.08 10.80 -5.51
C SER A 85 1.21 10.05 -4.51
N LEU A 86 0.91 10.68 -3.38
CA LEU A 86 0.05 10.14 -2.32
C LEU A 86 -1.37 10.69 -2.44
N MET A 87 -2.33 9.81 -2.68
CA MET A 87 -3.75 10.14 -2.59
C MET A 87 -4.25 9.79 -1.19
N ASN A 88 -4.79 10.80 -0.49
CA ASN A 88 -5.44 10.63 0.80
C ASN A 88 -6.94 10.39 0.61
N LEU A 89 -7.47 9.33 1.23
CA LEU A 89 -8.91 9.20 1.45
C LEU A 89 -9.32 10.04 2.66
N THR A 90 -9.72 11.28 2.40
CA THR A 90 -10.49 12.05 3.39
C THR A 90 -11.91 11.52 3.34
N MET A 91 -12.37 10.85 4.40
CA MET A 91 -13.77 10.42 4.51
C MET A 91 -14.68 11.65 4.34
N ALA A 92 -15.50 11.65 3.29
CA ALA A 92 -16.65 12.53 3.19
C ALA A 92 -17.61 12.16 4.31
N ARG A 93 -17.71 13.01 5.34
CA ARG A 93 -18.83 12.97 6.28
C ARG A 93 -20.10 13.34 5.51
N LYS A 94 -21.06 12.43 5.46
CA LYS A 94 -22.48 12.77 5.42
C LYS A 94 -23.29 11.66 6.08
#